data_AF-A0A1V6AHB9-F1
#
_entry.id   AF-A0A1V6AHB9-F1
#
_cell.length_a   1.000
_cell.length_b   1.000
_cell.length_c   1.000
_cell.angle_alpha   90.00
_cell.angle_beta   90.00
_cell.angle_gamma   90.00
#
_symmetry.space_group_name_H-M   'P 1'
#
loop_
_entity.id
_entity.type
_entity.pdbx_description
1 polymer ?
#
loop_
_entity_poly.entity_id
_entity_poly.type
_entity_poly.pdbx_seq_one_letter_code
_entity_poly.pdbx_strand_id
1 'polypeptide(L)'
;MRSKNNLRSWAAFCKAVKSAGDNASEIRSIIENLDFHEKNIELADINRINARYRLVKEIQNIEYDSYSKPVAEAYTAIFKAFLTYTVFERYMKLLTGENSTKAILKKPNPLYPDGQKKLVTTLNNLHNNKRFLEFVKDQLDRPKSGKETDAEKEIRYYLEGNEFQPIAIMAAVRHVFAHGKLTSSANKSYPKNTTKILNILTDSMLYAIDNDFSERVGKHKST
;
A
#
# COMPACT_ATOMS: atom_id res chain seq x y z
N MET A 1 -9.75 -30.43 13.31
CA MET A 1 -9.62 -29.78 11.98
C MET A 1 -10.30 -28.42 12.02
N ARG A 2 -9.55 -27.31 12.09
CA ARG A 2 -10.13 -25.99 11.80
C ARG A 2 -10.41 -25.95 10.30
N SER A 3 -11.64 -25.64 9.90
CA SER A 3 -12.01 -25.73 8.50
C SER A 3 -11.09 -24.85 7.64
N LYS A 4 -10.63 -25.38 6.51
CA LYS A 4 -9.83 -24.66 5.50
C LYS A 4 -10.50 -23.36 5.01
N ASN A 5 -11.75 -23.06 5.41
CA ASN A 5 -12.47 -21.81 5.13
C ASN A 5 -11.97 -20.60 5.93
N ASN A 6 -11.22 -20.78 7.02
CA ASN A 6 -10.78 -19.68 7.87
C ASN A 6 -9.49 -18.95 7.44
N LEU A 7 -8.91 -19.26 6.26
CA LEU A 7 -7.67 -18.63 5.77
C LEU A 7 -7.89 -17.76 4.51
N ARG A 8 -9.14 -17.43 4.21
CA ARG A 8 -9.52 -16.83 2.93
C ARG A 8 -9.11 -15.37 2.76
N SER A 9 -8.68 -14.66 3.80
CA SER A 9 -8.13 -13.31 3.66
C SER A 9 -6.68 -13.29 4.14
N TRP A 10 -5.89 -12.34 3.65
CA TRP A 10 -4.53 -12.13 4.12
C TRP A 10 -4.54 -11.91 5.63
N ALA A 11 -5.50 -11.13 6.14
CA ALA A 11 -5.68 -10.91 7.57
C ALA A 11 -5.95 -12.22 8.35
N ALA A 12 -6.78 -13.12 7.82
CA ALA A 12 -7.12 -14.38 8.47
C ALA A 12 -5.95 -15.39 8.40
N PHE A 13 -5.28 -15.46 7.24
CA PHE A 13 -4.05 -16.23 7.07
C PHE A 13 -2.97 -15.77 8.05
N CYS A 14 -2.76 -14.47 8.18
CA CYS A 14 -1.83 -13.86 9.12
C CYS A 14 -2.09 -14.26 10.58
N LYS A 15 -3.35 -14.36 10.98
CA LYS A 15 -3.76 -14.82 12.32
C LYS A 15 -3.45 -16.31 12.54
N ALA A 16 -3.61 -17.12 11.50
CA ALA A 16 -3.28 -18.54 11.55
C ALA A 16 -1.76 -18.77 11.62
N VAL A 17 -0.96 -18.04 10.83
CA VAL A 17 0.51 -18.11 10.88
C VAL A 17 1.06 -17.82 12.27
N LYS A 18 0.53 -16.80 12.96
CA LYS A 18 0.90 -16.51 14.35
C LYS A 18 0.57 -17.64 15.32
N SER A 19 -0.55 -18.33 15.08
CA SER A 19 -1.07 -19.36 15.98
C SER A 19 -0.46 -20.74 15.71
N ALA A 20 0.31 -20.88 14.64
CA ALA A 20 0.64 -22.20 14.10
C ALA A 20 1.75 -22.92 14.84
N GLY A 21 2.73 -22.24 15.46
CA GLY A 21 3.86 -22.93 16.08
C GLY A 21 4.43 -24.02 15.16
N ASP A 22 4.32 -25.29 15.58
CA ASP A 22 4.74 -26.51 14.85
C ASP A 22 3.90 -26.88 13.60
N ASN A 23 2.76 -26.23 13.33
CA ASN A 23 1.96 -26.42 12.10
C ASN A 23 2.55 -25.68 10.87
N ALA A 24 3.87 -25.47 10.85
CA ALA A 24 4.58 -24.82 9.74
C ALA A 24 4.40 -25.57 8.41
N SER A 25 4.16 -26.88 8.44
CA SER A 25 3.97 -27.71 7.24
C SER A 25 2.68 -27.40 6.48
N GLU A 26 1.54 -27.17 7.17
CA GLU A 26 0.26 -26.83 6.53
C GLU A 26 0.32 -25.43 5.90
N ILE A 27 0.92 -24.47 6.61
CA ILE A 27 1.14 -23.11 6.08
C ILE A 27 2.10 -23.12 4.90
N ARG A 28 3.20 -23.87 5.00
CA ARG A 28 4.16 -24.02 3.92
C ARG A 28 3.49 -24.65 2.68
N SER A 29 2.69 -25.70 2.87
CA SER A 29 1.93 -26.31 1.78
C SER A 29 0.95 -25.32 1.12
N ILE A 30 0.28 -24.45 1.89
CA ILE A 30 -0.56 -23.40 1.29
C ILE A 30 0.30 -22.44 0.47
N ILE A 31 1.42 -21.96 1.01
CA ILE A 31 2.31 -21.00 0.32
C ILE A 31 2.91 -21.61 -0.95
N GLU A 32 3.40 -22.84 -0.90
CA GLU A 32 3.99 -23.57 -2.04
C GLU A 32 3.00 -23.78 -3.17
N ASN A 33 1.72 -23.88 -2.83
CA ASN A 33 0.68 -24.06 -3.80
C ASN A 33 0.28 -22.73 -4.45
N LEU A 34 0.31 -21.60 -3.73
CA LEU A 34 -0.06 -20.30 -4.29
C LEU A 34 0.79 -19.94 -5.51
N ASP A 35 0.11 -19.49 -6.56
CA ASP A 35 0.72 -19.03 -7.82
C ASP A 35 1.47 -17.70 -7.64
N PHE A 36 2.61 -17.74 -6.95
CA PHE A 36 3.54 -16.61 -6.82
C PHE A 36 4.71 -16.79 -7.79
N HIS A 37 5.28 -15.67 -8.24
CA HIS A 37 6.45 -15.70 -9.14
C HIS A 37 7.68 -16.25 -8.44
N GLU A 38 7.89 -15.86 -7.17
CA GLU A 38 8.99 -16.37 -6.37
C GLU A 38 8.67 -17.83 -6.00
N LYS A 39 9.36 -18.79 -6.64
CA LYS A 39 9.12 -20.23 -6.41
C LYS A 39 9.71 -20.75 -5.11
N ASN A 40 10.64 -20.00 -4.52
CA ASN A 40 11.33 -20.33 -3.26
C ASN A 40 10.98 -19.29 -2.19
N ILE A 41 9.70 -19.14 -1.87
CA ILE A 41 9.27 -18.21 -0.83
C ILE A 41 9.62 -18.79 0.54
N GLU A 42 10.53 -18.14 1.25
CA GLU A 42 10.80 -18.49 2.63
C GLU A 42 9.62 -18.06 3.51
N LEU A 43 9.32 -18.87 4.54
CA LEU A 43 8.34 -18.50 5.56
C LEU A 43 8.68 -17.14 6.21
N ALA A 44 9.97 -16.80 6.26
CA ALA A 44 10.46 -15.51 6.72
C ALA A 44 9.92 -14.33 5.88
N ASP A 45 9.78 -14.48 4.56
CA ASP A 45 9.26 -13.41 3.69
C ASP A 45 7.77 -13.17 3.92
N ILE A 46 7.00 -14.24 4.07
CA ILE A 46 5.59 -14.17 4.45
C ILE A 46 5.43 -13.52 5.83
N ASN A 47 6.26 -13.90 6.80
CA ASN A 47 6.25 -13.31 8.14
C ASN A 47 6.59 -11.80 8.10
N ARG A 48 7.53 -11.38 7.25
CA ARG A 48 7.89 -9.96 7.08
C ARG A 48 6.73 -9.14 6.52
N ILE A 49 5.95 -9.67 5.58
CA ILE A 49 4.76 -9.00 5.04
C ILE A 49 3.66 -8.98 6.09
N ASN A 50 3.40 -10.12 6.75
CA ASN A 50 2.40 -10.27 7.80
C ASN A 50 2.62 -9.26 8.94
N ALA A 51 3.82 -9.19 9.49
CA ALA A 51 4.16 -8.28 10.58
C ALA A 51 3.87 -6.82 10.21
N ARG A 52 4.22 -6.40 8.99
CA ARG A 52 3.98 -5.03 8.49
C ARG A 52 2.51 -4.77 8.22
N TYR A 53 1.82 -5.71 7.56
CA TYR A 53 0.38 -5.59 7.26
C TYR A 53 -0.42 -5.42 8.55
N ARG A 54 -0.14 -6.27 9.55
CA ARG A 54 -0.78 -6.19 10.87
C ARG A 54 -0.46 -4.87 11.57
N LEU A 55 0.79 -4.44 11.59
CA LEU A 55 1.15 -3.15 12.18
C LEU A 55 0.31 -2.01 11.59
N VAL A 56 0.21 -1.92 10.27
CA VAL A 56 -0.59 -0.88 9.59
C VAL A 56 -2.06 -0.94 9.99
N LYS A 57 -2.65 -2.15 10.03
CA LYS A 57 -4.06 -2.35 10.38
C LYS A 57 -4.37 -2.02 11.83
N GLU A 58 -3.43 -2.25 12.73
CA GLU A 58 -3.60 -2.06 14.17
C GLU A 58 -3.29 -0.64 14.64
N ILE A 59 -2.51 0.15 13.87
CA ILE A 59 -2.28 1.57 14.19
C ILE A 59 -3.61 2.34 14.10
N GLN A 60 -4.15 2.68 15.27
CA GLN A 60 -5.29 3.57 15.44
C GLN A 60 -4.82 5.03 15.54
N ASN A 61 -3.83 5.29 16.40
CA ASN A 61 -3.19 6.57 16.60
C ASN A 61 -1.70 6.39 16.93
N ILE A 62 -0.94 7.45 16.76
CA ILE A 62 0.38 7.63 17.38
C ILE A 62 0.21 8.74 18.41
N GLU A 63 0.78 8.56 19.59
CA GLU A 63 0.73 9.57 20.64
C GLU A 63 1.79 10.65 20.39
N TYR A 64 1.39 11.91 20.58
CA TYR A 64 2.24 13.07 20.40
C TYR A 64 1.99 14.07 21.51
N ASP A 65 3.06 14.58 22.13
CA ASP A 65 2.95 15.42 23.34
C ASP A 65 2.36 16.81 23.05
N SER A 66 2.73 17.42 21.92
CA SER A 66 2.49 18.85 21.65
C SER A 66 1.71 19.15 20.37
N TYR A 67 1.37 18.13 19.58
CA TYR A 67 0.62 18.35 18.34
C TYR A 67 -0.88 18.45 18.58
N SER A 68 -1.51 19.42 17.91
CA SER A 68 -2.98 19.45 17.81
C SER A 68 -3.50 18.16 17.17
N LYS A 69 -4.71 17.74 17.56
CA LYS A 69 -5.34 16.51 17.04
C LYS A 69 -5.31 16.38 15.49
N PRO A 70 -5.67 17.40 14.69
CA PRO A 70 -5.60 17.29 13.22
C PRO A 70 -4.19 17.05 12.68
N VAL A 71 -3.16 17.61 13.34
CA VAL A 71 -1.76 17.43 12.97
C VAL A 71 -1.28 16.02 13.33
N ALA A 72 -1.59 15.56 14.54
CA ALA A 72 -1.30 14.19 15.00
C ALA A 72 -1.95 13.13 14.08
N GLU A 73 -3.21 13.31 13.73
CA GLU A 73 -3.94 12.44 12.79
C GLU A 73 -3.28 12.41 11.41
N ALA A 74 -2.82 13.55 10.90
CA ALA A 74 -2.15 13.64 9.61
C ALA A 74 -0.79 12.94 9.63
N TYR A 75 0.01 13.10 10.68
CA TYR A 75 1.28 12.37 10.82
C TYR A 75 1.07 10.86 10.99
N THR A 76 0.03 10.46 11.74
CA THR A 76 -0.37 9.05 11.84
C THR A 76 -0.71 8.51 10.45
N ALA A 77 -1.49 9.24 9.65
CA ALA A 77 -1.86 8.83 8.29
C ALA A 77 -0.67 8.78 7.33
N ILE A 78 0.28 9.72 7.43
CA ILE A 78 1.55 9.70 6.68
C ILE A 78 2.36 8.45 7.03
N PHE A 79 2.48 8.14 8.32
CA PHE A 79 3.23 6.97 8.77
C PHE A 79 2.56 5.67 8.35
N LYS A 80 1.23 5.57 8.45
CA LYS A 80 0.46 4.44 7.91
C LYS A 80 0.65 4.29 6.41
N ALA A 81 0.60 5.37 5.64
CA ALA A 81 0.83 5.34 4.21
C ALA A 81 2.24 4.86 3.85
N PHE A 82 3.26 5.36 4.57
CA PHE A 82 4.64 4.91 4.45
C PHE A 82 4.75 3.40 4.68
N LEU A 83 4.22 2.90 5.80
CA LEU A 83 4.27 1.47 6.14
C LEU A 83 3.49 0.62 5.14
N THR A 84 2.32 1.08 4.71
CA THR A 84 1.48 0.40 3.70
C THR A 84 2.24 0.18 2.40
N TYR A 85 3.00 1.19 1.96
CA TYR A 85 3.83 1.03 0.77
C TYR A 85 4.89 -0.06 0.96
N THR A 86 5.49 -0.18 2.15
CA THR A 86 6.46 -1.25 2.42
C THR A 86 5.83 -2.65 2.46
N VAL A 87 4.56 -2.77 2.86
CA VAL A 87 3.79 -4.02 2.75
C VAL A 87 3.62 -4.38 1.27
N PHE A 88 3.19 -3.39 0.50
CA PHE A 88 2.93 -3.54 -0.92
C PHE A 88 4.20 -3.90 -1.72
N GLU A 89 5.34 -3.25 -1.49
CA GLU A 89 6.61 -3.59 -2.17
C GLU A 89 6.99 -5.06 -1.95
N ARG A 90 6.80 -5.54 -0.73
CA ARG A 90 7.11 -6.93 -0.38
C ARG A 90 6.12 -7.90 -0.98
N TYR A 91 4.84 -7.55 -1.02
CA TYR A 91 3.81 -8.36 -1.68
C TYR A 91 4.05 -8.44 -3.20
N MET A 92 4.38 -7.31 -3.84
CA MET A 92 4.74 -7.27 -5.25
C MET A 92 5.97 -8.12 -5.56
N LYS A 93 6.98 -8.14 -4.68
CA LYS A 93 8.12 -9.04 -4.84
C LYS A 93 7.69 -10.50 -4.96
N LEU A 94 6.73 -10.94 -4.13
CA LEU A 94 6.19 -12.30 -4.23
C LEU A 94 5.43 -12.52 -5.55
N LEU A 95 4.60 -11.54 -5.94
CA LEU A 95 3.76 -11.64 -7.13
C LEU A 95 4.55 -11.63 -8.44
N THR A 96 5.60 -10.83 -8.53
CA THR A 96 6.25 -10.51 -9.81
C THR A 96 7.77 -10.70 -9.81
N GLY A 97 8.37 -11.01 -8.66
CA GLY A 97 9.83 -11.01 -8.48
C GLY A 97 10.43 -9.61 -8.34
N GLU A 98 9.63 -8.56 -8.49
CA GLU A 98 10.07 -7.17 -8.56
C GLU A 98 9.55 -6.37 -7.37
N ASN A 99 10.43 -5.57 -6.77
CA ASN A 99 10.08 -4.66 -5.67
C ASN A 99 10.43 -3.19 -5.96
N SER A 100 10.97 -2.90 -7.14
CA SER A 100 11.29 -1.52 -7.53
C SER A 100 10.01 -0.77 -7.90
N THR A 101 9.88 0.48 -7.44
CA THR A 101 8.75 1.34 -7.80
C THR A 101 8.54 1.41 -9.33
N LYS A 102 9.64 1.47 -10.10
CA LYS A 102 9.57 1.48 -11.56
C LYS A 102 8.94 0.22 -12.14
N ALA A 103 9.34 -0.96 -11.68
CA ALA A 103 8.76 -2.22 -12.16
C ALA A 103 7.30 -2.37 -11.73
N ILE A 104 7.00 -1.95 -10.51
CA ILE A 104 5.67 -1.93 -9.90
C ILE A 104 4.68 -1.04 -10.68
N LEU A 105 5.12 0.14 -11.15
CA LEU A 105 4.26 1.08 -11.88
C LEU A 105 4.06 0.72 -13.37
N LYS A 106 4.66 -0.38 -13.85
CA LYS A 106 4.38 -0.87 -15.20
C LYS A 106 2.90 -1.25 -15.31
N LYS A 107 2.26 -0.82 -16.41
CA LYS A 107 0.87 -1.15 -16.75
C LYS A 107 0.82 -2.37 -17.68
N PRO A 108 -0.16 -3.28 -17.51
CA PRO A 108 -1.12 -3.34 -16.40
C PRO A 108 -0.45 -3.79 -15.09
N ASN A 109 -0.79 -3.15 -13.96
CA ASN A 109 -0.35 -3.60 -12.64
C ASN A 109 -1.29 -4.72 -12.16
N PRO A 110 -0.78 -5.84 -11.59
CA PRO A 110 -1.63 -6.98 -11.22
C PRO A 110 -2.69 -6.67 -10.16
N LEU A 111 -2.45 -5.69 -9.28
CA LEU A 111 -3.41 -5.28 -8.25
C LEU A 111 -4.32 -4.13 -8.70
N TYR A 112 -3.97 -3.46 -9.80
CA TYR A 112 -4.69 -2.32 -10.36
C TYR A 112 -4.68 -2.37 -11.90
N PRO A 113 -5.26 -3.42 -12.52
CA PRO A 113 -5.16 -3.65 -13.96
C PRO A 113 -5.85 -2.55 -14.78
N ASP A 114 -7.01 -2.08 -14.31
CA ASP A 114 -7.90 -1.16 -15.06
C ASP A 114 -7.85 0.29 -14.55
N GLY A 115 -6.81 0.68 -13.80
CA GLY A 115 -6.84 1.95 -13.06
C GLY A 115 -7.89 1.93 -11.95
N GLN A 116 -8.27 3.10 -11.41
CA GLN A 116 -9.16 3.20 -10.25
C GLN A 116 -10.15 4.37 -10.32
N LYS A 117 -11.13 4.29 -11.25
CA LYS A 117 -12.25 5.24 -11.37
C LYS A 117 -12.90 5.61 -10.04
N LYS A 118 -13.23 4.61 -9.20
CA LYS A 118 -13.90 4.83 -7.92
C LYS A 118 -13.06 5.67 -6.95
N LEU A 119 -11.74 5.47 -6.94
CA LEU A 119 -10.84 6.25 -6.09
C LEU A 119 -10.70 7.68 -6.61
N VAL A 120 -10.64 7.87 -7.93
CA VAL A 120 -10.65 9.21 -8.54
C VAL A 120 -11.87 10.00 -8.08
N THR A 121 -13.06 9.43 -8.19
CA THR A 121 -14.31 10.07 -7.72
C THR A 121 -14.23 10.41 -6.24
N THR A 122 -13.80 9.46 -5.41
CA THR A 122 -13.71 9.64 -3.95
C THR A 122 -12.73 10.76 -3.59
N LEU A 123 -11.55 10.80 -4.23
CA LEU A 123 -10.54 11.82 -3.98
C LEU A 123 -10.98 13.19 -4.50
N ASN A 124 -11.61 13.26 -5.67
CA ASN A 124 -12.09 14.52 -6.25
C ASN A 124 -13.21 15.16 -5.42
N ASN A 125 -13.95 14.38 -4.64
CA ASN A 125 -14.95 14.89 -3.70
C ASN A 125 -14.34 15.49 -2.42
N LEU A 126 -13.03 15.37 -2.21
CA LEU A 126 -12.35 16.01 -1.09
C LEU A 126 -11.95 17.44 -1.46
N HIS A 127 -12.37 18.39 -0.62
CA HIS A 127 -12.00 19.80 -0.78
C HIS A 127 -10.47 19.97 -0.85
N ASN A 128 -9.97 20.71 -1.85
CA ASN A 128 -8.54 21.01 -2.04
C ASN A 128 -7.61 19.76 -2.09
N ASN A 129 -8.10 18.62 -2.58
CA ASN A 129 -7.28 17.40 -2.69
C ASN A 129 -6.05 17.57 -3.60
N LYS A 130 -6.19 18.31 -4.70
CA LYS A 130 -5.13 18.52 -5.69
C LYS A 130 -3.91 19.20 -5.08
N ARG A 131 -4.11 20.14 -4.15
CA ARG A 131 -3.05 20.93 -3.53
C ARG A 131 -2.01 20.09 -2.77
N PHE A 132 -2.47 19.05 -2.09
CA PHE A 132 -1.58 18.10 -1.41
C PHE A 132 -0.76 17.30 -2.43
N LEU A 133 -1.41 16.85 -3.51
CA LEU A 133 -0.77 16.03 -4.55
C LEU A 133 0.19 16.83 -5.43
N GLU A 134 -0.13 18.09 -5.71
CA GLU A 134 0.78 19.06 -6.33
C GLU A 134 2.04 19.23 -5.51
N PHE A 135 1.92 19.41 -4.19
CA PHE A 135 3.08 19.48 -3.32
C PHE A 135 3.92 18.21 -3.37
N VAL A 136 3.28 17.03 -3.23
CA VAL A 136 3.99 15.76 -3.28
C VAL A 136 4.73 15.62 -4.62
N LYS A 137 4.08 15.96 -5.74
CA LYS A 137 4.68 15.96 -7.07
C LYS A 137 5.92 16.87 -7.15
N ASP A 138 5.80 18.10 -6.65
CA ASP A 138 6.85 19.13 -6.75
C ASP A 138 8.06 18.86 -5.85
N GLN A 139 7.90 18.03 -4.81
CA GLN A 139 8.98 17.69 -3.88
C GLN A 139 9.74 16.39 -4.23
N LEU A 140 9.31 15.68 -5.29
CA LEU A 140 10.02 14.50 -5.77
C LEU A 140 11.40 14.87 -6.29
N ASP A 141 12.41 14.08 -5.91
CA ASP A 141 13.75 14.26 -6.44
C ASP A 141 13.79 13.84 -7.90
N ARG A 142 14.25 14.75 -8.76
CA ARG A 142 14.46 14.43 -10.17
C ARG A 142 15.85 13.80 -10.37
N PRO A 143 15.96 12.82 -11.28
CA PRO A 143 17.27 12.33 -11.71
C PRO A 143 18.08 13.48 -12.33
N LYS A 144 19.42 13.33 -12.36
CA LYS A 144 20.34 14.32 -12.97
C LYS A 144 20.00 14.70 -14.41
N SER A 145 19.30 13.82 -15.14
CA SER A 145 18.82 14.06 -16.50
C SER A 145 17.67 15.07 -16.59
N GLY A 146 17.11 15.52 -15.46
CA GLY A 146 15.97 16.43 -15.40
C GLY A 146 14.62 15.81 -15.78
N LYS A 147 14.60 14.52 -16.17
CA LYS A 147 13.38 13.81 -16.60
C LYS A 147 12.44 13.57 -15.43
N GLU A 148 11.14 13.70 -15.68
CA GLU A 148 10.10 13.34 -14.70
C GLU A 148 10.21 11.87 -14.29
N THR A 149 10.01 11.61 -13.00
CA THR A 149 9.88 10.24 -12.48
C THR A 149 8.55 9.62 -12.90
N ASP A 150 8.42 8.29 -12.88
CA ASP A 150 7.16 7.64 -13.24
C ASP A 150 6.04 7.96 -12.24
N ALA A 151 6.38 8.16 -10.97
CA ALA A 151 5.43 8.64 -9.96
C ALA A 151 4.96 10.08 -10.23
N GLU A 152 5.87 10.97 -10.65
CA GLU A 152 5.54 12.34 -11.04
C GLU A 152 4.59 12.38 -12.24
N LYS A 153 4.86 11.56 -13.27
CA LYS A 153 4.00 11.44 -14.45
C LYS A 153 2.59 10.97 -14.10
N GLU A 154 2.46 9.93 -13.27
CA GLU A 154 1.15 9.42 -12.86
C GLU A 154 0.37 10.44 -12.00
N ILE A 155 1.05 11.18 -11.11
CA ILE A 155 0.39 12.26 -10.36
C ILE A 155 -0.06 13.37 -11.29
N ARG A 156 0.77 13.79 -12.25
CA ARG A 156 0.39 14.80 -13.25
C ARG A 156 -0.82 14.33 -14.07
N TYR A 157 -0.80 13.08 -14.53
CA TYR A 157 -1.90 12.47 -15.29
C TYR A 157 -3.22 12.48 -14.49
N TYR A 158 -3.16 12.20 -13.18
CA TYR A 158 -4.31 12.35 -12.29
C TYR A 158 -4.79 13.80 -12.16
N LEU A 159 -3.87 14.75 -11.97
CA LEU A 159 -4.20 16.18 -11.79
C LEU A 159 -4.89 16.78 -13.02
N GLU A 160 -4.57 16.25 -14.21
CA GLU A 160 -5.20 16.54 -15.51
C GLU A 160 -6.62 15.94 -15.66
N GLY A 161 -7.11 15.17 -14.67
CA GLY A 161 -8.48 14.64 -14.63
C GLY A 161 -8.61 13.18 -15.06
N ASN A 162 -7.49 12.48 -15.28
CA ASN A 162 -7.51 11.08 -15.70
C ASN A 162 -7.50 10.10 -14.51
N GLU A 163 -7.70 8.82 -14.84
CA GLU A 163 -7.47 7.73 -13.90
C GLU A 163 -5.99 7.52 -13.60
N PHE A 164 -5.69 7.00 -12.42
CA PHE A 164 -4.31 6.86 -11.97
C PHE A 164 -4.11 5.58 -11.17
N GLN A 165 -2.84 5.24 -10.96
CA GLN A 165 -2.46 4.16 -10.04
C GLN A 165 -2.24 4.71 -8.63
N PRO A 166 -3.03 4.30 -7.61
CA PRO A 166 -2.84 4.68 -6.21
C PRO A 166 -1.41 4.47 -5.70
N ILE A 167 -0.76 3.44 -6.24
CA ILE A 167 0.62 3.08 -5.95
C ILE A 167 1.58 4.23 -6.25
N ALA A 168 1.37 4.99 -7.33
CA ALA A 168 2.24 6.10 -7.70
C ALA A 168 2.20 7.22 -6.66
N ILE A 169 1.00 7.57 -6.18
CA ILE A 169 0.84 8.56 -5.11
C ILE A 169 1.49 8.06 -3.83
N MET A 170 1.27 6.80 -3.46
CA MET A 170 1.81 6.23 -2.21
C MET A 170 3.34 6.11 -2.26
N ALA A 171 3.91 5.76 -3.42
CA ALA A 171 5.35 5.78 -3.66
C ALA A 171 5.92 7.19 -3.47
N ALA A 172 5.26 8.19 -4.04
CA ALA A 172 5.69 9.57 -3.96
C ALA A 172 5.59 10.13 -2.54
N VAL A 173 4.50 9.86 -1.83
CA VAL A 173 4.32 10.22 -0.42
C VAL A 173 5.44 9.62 0.43
N ARG A 174 5.73 8.32 0.26
CA ARG A 174 6.85 7.67 0.95
C ARG A 174 8.17 8.36 0.64
N HIS A 175 8.46 8.63 -0.64
CA HIS A 175 9.69 9.30 -1.06
C HIS A 175 9.83 10.66 -0.37
N VAL A 176 8.85 11.55 -0.56
CA VAL A 176 8.89 12.91 -0.05
C VAL A 176 8.96 12.94 1.49
N PHE A 177 8.27 12.02 2.17
CA PHE A 177 8.35 11.89 3.62
C PHE A 177 9.70 11.36 4.11
N ALA A 178 10.24 10.30 3.49
CA ALA A 178 11.53 9.73 3.85
C ALA A 178 12.69 10.72 3.69
N HIS A 179 12.56 11.65 2.74
CA HIS A 179 13.51 12.75 2.54
C HIS A 179 13.25 13.98 3.43
N GLY A 180 12.30 13.90 4.38
CA GLY A 180 12.01 14.97 5.34
C GLY A 180 11.28 16.18 4.78
N LYS A 181 10.74 16.09 3.55
CA LYS A 181 10.08 17.21 2.86
C LYS A 181 8.58 17.26 3.12
N LEU A 182 7.95 16.13 3.48
CA LEU A 182 6.50 16.07 3.72
C LEU A 182 6.15 16.39 5.18
N THR A 183 5.23 17.33 5.38
CA THR A 183 4.65 17.66 6.69
C THR A 183 3.13 17.55 6.67
N SER A 184 2.50 17.54 7.85
CA SER A 184 1.04 17.42 8.00
C SER A 184 0.24 18.52 7.29
N SER A 185 0.83 19.70 7.08
CA SER A 185 0.21 20.88 6.48
C SER A 185 0.98 21.38 5.25
N ALA A 186 1.61 20.45 4.53
CA ALA A 186 2.42 20.73 3.36
C ALA A 186 1.66 21.60 2.33
N ASN A 187 2.34 22.61 1.78
CA ASN A 187 1.76 23.61 0.87
C ASN A 187 0.47 24.27 1.41
N LYS A 188 0.37 24.57 2.71
CA LYS A 188 -0.87 25.09 3.34
C LYS A 188 -2.09 24.17 3.13
N SER A 189 -1.86 22.88 2.88
CA SER A 189 -2.93 21.88 2.92
C SER A 189 -3.46 21.77 4.34
N TYR A 190 -4.76 21.51 4.45
CA TYR A 190 -5.38 21.31 5.74
C TYR A 190 -5.08 19.88 6.24
N PRO A 191 -4.53 19.69 7.46
CA PRO A 191 -4.13 18.35 7.94
C PRO A 191 -5.24 17.29 7.86
N LYS A 192 -6.52 17.68 8.03
CA LYS A 192 -7.64 16.74 7.88
C LYS A 192 -7.78 16.20 6.44
N ASN A 193 -7.42 16.99 5.43
CA ASN A 193 -7.46 16.53 4.03
C ASN A 193 -6.33 15.55 3.75
N THR A 194 -5.12 15.85 4.21
CA THR A 194 -3.98 14.91 4.16
C THR A 194 -4.37 13.57 4.80
N THR A 195 -4.97 13.62 5.99
CA THR A 195 -5.47 12.44 6.71
C THR A 195 -6.46 11.63 5.85
N LYS A 196 -7.49 12.28 5.29
CA LYS A 196 -8.51 11.61 4.46
C LYS A 196 -7.92 10.97 3.21
N ILE A 197 -7.09 11.70 2.46
CA ILE A 197 -6.46 11.21 1.23
C ILE A 197 -5.64 9.96 1.53
N LEU A 198 -4.76 10.03 2.54
CA LEU A 198 -3.84 8.94 2.86
C LEU A 198 -4.56 7.72 3.44
N ASN A 199 -5.64 7.90 4.19
CA ASN A 199 -6.46 6.78 4.66
C ASN A 199 -7.17 6.09 3.48
N ILE A 200 -7.77 6.84 2.55
CA ILE A 200 -8.40 6.26 1.35
C ILE A 200 -7.40 5.42 0.54
N LEU A 201 -6.20 5.96 0.32
CA LEU A 201 -5.15 5.27 -0.43
C LEU A 201 -4.63 4.04 0.32
N THR A 202 -4.43 4.16 1.64
CA THR A 202 -4.02 3.05 2.51
C THR A 202 -5.04 1.92 2.48
N ASP A 203 -6.31 2.22 2.69
CA ASP A 203 -7.39 1.22 2.71
C ASP A 203 -7.54 0.55 1.35
N SER A 204 -7.44 1.31 0.26
CA SER A 204 -7.45 0.75 -1.10
C SER A 204 -6.32 -0.25 -1.33
N MET A 205 -5.09 0.09 -0.94
CA MET A 205 -3.94 -0.79 -1.15
C MET A 205 -4.02 -2.05 -0.29
N LEU A 206 -4.42 -1.92 0.97
CA LEU A 206 -4.59 -3.08 1.86
C LEU A 206 -5.73 -3.98 1.38
N TYR A 207 -6.81 -3.41 0.84
CA TYR A 207 -7.90 -4.16 0.22
C TYR A 207 -7.43 -4.89 -1.04
N ALA A 208 -6.67 -4.24 -1.92
CA ALA A 208 -6.16 -4.87 -3.14
C ALA A 208 -5.26 -6.08 -2.83
N ILE A 209 -4.37 -5.96 -1.84
CA ILE A 209 -3.53 -7.06 -1.36
C ILE A 209 -4.39 -8.19 -0.78
N ASP A 210 -5.35 -7.86 0.09
CA ASP A 210 -6.20 -8.86 0.74
C ASP A 210 -7.07 -9.59 -0.29
N ASN A 211 -7.63 -8.89 -1.27
CA ASN A 211 -8.46 -9.46 -2.33
C ASN A 211 -7.67 -10.38 -3.26
N ASP A 212 -6.51 -9.95 -3.79
CA ASP A 212 -5.68 -10.79 -4.65
C ASP A 212 -5.25 -12.07 -3.92
N PHE A 213 -4.81 -11.96 -2.65
CA PHE A 213 -4.50 -13.14 -1.87
C PHE A 213 -5.70 -14.06 -1.68
N SER A 214 -6.87 -13.48 -1.37
CA SER A 214 -8.11 -14.23 -1.18
C SER A 214 -8.50 -15.03 -2.41
N GLU A 215 -8.37 -14.43 -3.60
CA GLU A 215 -8.63 -15.08 -4.87
C GLU A 215 -7.66 -16.25 -5.13
N ARG A 216 -6.36 -16.06 -4.84
CA ARG A 216 -5.36 -17.13 -5.00
C ARG A 216 -5.64 -18.31 -4.08
N VAL A 217 -5.91 -18.05 -2.80
CA VAL A 217 -6.31 -19.10 -1.83
C VAL A 217 -7.63 -19.76 -2.24
N GLY A 218 -8.57 -19.00 -2.79
CA GLY A 218 -9.86 -19.50 -3.27
C GLY A 218 -9.73 -20.49 -4.43
N LYS A 219 -8.88 -20.18 -5.42
CA LYS A 219 -8.62 -21.02 -6.59
C LYS A 219 -8.01 -22.38 -6.23
N HIS A 220 -7.27 -22.48 -5.12
CA HIS A 220 -6.70 -23.73 -4.63
C HIS A 220 -7.70 -24.77 -4.08
N LYS A 221 -8.96 -24.42 -3.89
CA LYS A 221 -9.96 -25.36 -3.35
C LYS A 221 -10.65 -26.22 -4.40
N SER A 222 -10.28 -26.09 -5.68
CA SER A 222 -10.98 -26.71 -6.81
C SER A 222 -10.21 -27.87 -7.48
N THR A 223 -9.18 -28.39 -6.83
CA THR A 223 -8.42 -29.60 -7.26
C THR A 223 -8.25 -30.53 -6.08
#